data_AF-A0AAW0RPP9-F1
#
_entry.id   AF-A0AAW0RPP9-F1
#
_cell.length_a   1.000
_cell.length_b   1.000
_cell.length_c   1.000
_cell.angle_alpha   90.00
_cell.angle_beta   90.00
_cell.angle_gamma   90.00
#
_symmetry.space_group_name_H-M   'P 1'
#
loop_
_entity.id
_entity.type
_entity.pdbx_description
1 polymer ?
#
loop_
_entity_poly.entity_id
_entity_poly.type
_entity_poly.pdbx_seq_one_letter_code
_entity_poly.pdbx_strand_id
1 'polypeptide(L)'
;MLALSLLLCAAAGVNAVLDGKVETVRISDKEFICATDCTFRGAFLGQSGRICTEPKAIVRLDKDGKVDDEWYGTAFECPGEVQFDGHTTRERSGGETPLDCLVEKMNDPDFFRCTSSKGGDRRKVVDWADIEKELKLKTAEKKKRTQGGRNKCGKAAQEVYSECTRTGESQECEEKSRAFMESCLDGE
;
A
#
# COMPACT_ATOMS: atom_id res chain seq x y z
N MET A 1 18.96 -28.64 19.32
CA MET A 1 18.74 -28.42 17.86
C MET A 1 17.24 -28.35 17.61
N LEU A 2 16.83 -27.67 16.53
CA LEU A 2 15.48 -27.17 16.19
C LEU A 2 15.38 -25.66 16.51
N ALA A 3 16.10 -24.79 15.81
CA ALA A 3 15.80 -24.44 14.43
C ALA A 3 14.29 -24.28 14.21
N LEU A 4 13.63 -23.43 15.00
CA LEU A 4 12.35 -22.85 14.63
C LEU A 4 12.60 -21.77 13.58
N SER A 5 12.89 -22.27 12.38
CA SER A 5 12.29 -21.84 11.13
C SER A 5 12.00 -20.34 11.02
N LEU A 6 13.01 -19.64 10.47
CA LEU A 6 12.96 -18.43 9.66
C LEU A 6 11.98 -18.54 8.47
N LEU A 7 10.77 -19.03 8.67
CA LEU A 7 9.80 -19.27 7.62
C LEU A 7 8.48 -18.62 8.01
N LEU A 8 8.40 -17.33 7.69
CA LEU A 8 7.46 -16.82 6.71
C LEU A 8 7.91 -15.40 6.35
N CYS A 9 9.01 -15.30 5.59
CA CYS A 9 9.14 -14.23 4.62
C CYS A 9 8.10 -14.43 3.52
N ALA A 10 6.81 -14.43 3.87
CA ALA A 10 5.83 -13.93 2.95
C ALA A 10 6.25 -12.49 2.71
N ALA A 11 6.68 -12.20 1.49
CA ALA A 11 6.78 -10.84 1.01
C ALA A 11 5.36 -10.27 1.00
N ALA A 12 4.81 -9.96 2.18
CA ALA A 12 3.82 -8.91 2.32
C ALA A 12 4.56 -7.64 1.91
N GLY A 13 4.55 -7.40 0.59
CA GLY A 13 5.19 -6.27 -0.06
C GLY A 13 4.86 -5.01 0.73
N VAL A 14 5.89 -4.27 1.10
CA VAL A 14 5.75 -3.32 2.22
C VAL A 14 5.05 -2.07 1.71
N ASN A 15 3.92 -1.80 2.36
CA ASN A 15 2.81 -0.97 1.91
C ASN A 15 3.14 0.52 1.91
N ALA A 16 3.13 1.15 0.74
CA ALA A 16 3.29 2.60 0.58
C ALA A 16 2.07 3.20 -0.14
N VAL A 17 1.57 4.32 0.41
CA VAL A 17 0.58 5.20 -0.22
C VAL A 17 1.20 6.61 -0.27
N LEU A 18 1.15 7.24 -1.44
CA LEU A 18 1.55 8.62 -1.68
C LEU A 18 0.30 9.47 -1.78
N ASP A 19 0.22 10.46 -0.90
CA ASP A 19 -0.83 11.45 -0.91
C ASP A 19 -0.40 12.58 -1.86
N GLY A 20 -1.14 12.74 -2.96
CA GLY A 20 -0.88 13.76 -3.96
C GLY A 20 -2.10 13.91 -4.86
N LYS A 21 -2.24 15.06 -5.51
CA LYS A 21 -3.21 15.25 -6.61
C LYS A 21 -2.46 15.04 -7.93
N VAL A 22 -1.91 13.84 -8.14
CA VAL A 22 -1.21 13.51 -9.38
C VAL A 22 -2.23 13.28 -10.49
N GLU A 23 -2.10 13.99 -11.60
CA GLU A 23 -2.97 13.76 -12.77
C GLU A 23 -2.23 13.15 -13.92
N THR A 24 -0.99 13.59 -14.11
CA THR A 24 -0.14 13.17 -15.21
C THR A 24 1.18 12.69 -14.65
N VAL A 25 1.60 11.51 -15.08
CA VAL A 25 2.88 10.93 -14.74
C VAL A 25 3.75 10.97 -15.98
N ARG A 26 4.81 11.77 -15.96
CA ARG A 26 5.82 11.78 -17.03
C ARG A 26 6.71 10.55 -16.88
N ILE A 27 6.79 9.73 -17.91
CA ILE A 27 7.69 8.56 -17.95
C ILE A 27 9.05 8.98 -18.53
N SER A 28 9.02 9.79 -19.59
CA SER A 28 10.18 10.26 -20.32
C SER A 28 9.89 11.63 -20.94
N ASP A 29 10.83 12.17 -21.72
CA ASP A 29 10.64 13.36 -22.54
C ASP A 29 9.57 13.20 -23.64
N LYS A 30 9.12 11.97 -23.91
CA LYS A 30 8.22 11.63 -25.02
C LYS A 30 6.97 10.87 -24.61
N GLU A 31 6.86 10.47 -23.34
CA GLU A 31 5.81 9.57 -22.88
C GLU A 31 5.27 10.00 -21.53
N PHE A 32 3.94 9.86 -21.39
CA PHE A 32 3.26 10.12 -20.14
C PHE A 32 2.10 9.12 -19.93
N ILE A 33 1.59 9.08 -18.70
CA ILE A 33 0.42 8.31 -18.30
C ILE A 33 -0.55 9.23 -17.58
N CYS A 34 -1.85 8.95 -17.72
CA CYS A 34 -2.90 9.53 -16.89
C CYS A 34 -3.20 8.69 -15.66
N ALA A 35 -3.35 9.35 -14.52
CA ALA A 35 -3.81 8.71 -13.29
C ALA A 35 -5.34 8.47 -13.41
N THR A 36 -5.70 7.34 -14.02
CA THR A 36 -7.09 6.94 -14.30
C THR A 36 -7.36 5.51 -13.83
N ASP A 37 -7.08 5.26 -12.55
CA ASP A 37 -7.30 3.99 -11.85
C ASP A 37 -6.64 2.79 -12.54
N CYS A 38 -5.38 2.95 -12.92
CA CYS A 38 -4.62 1.96 -13.68
C CYS A 38 -3.30 1.60 -12.99
N THR A 39 -2.65 0.54 -13.45
CA THR A 39 -1.35 0.06 -12.95
C THR A 39 -0.22 0.35 -13.91
N PHE A 40 0.90 0.84 -13.38
CA PHE A 40 2.15 0.96 -14.11
C PHE A 40 3.31 0.52 -13.24
N ARG A 41 4.06 -0.49 -13.69
CA ARG A 41 5.27 -1.01 -13.01
C ARG A 41 5.05 -1.30 -11.51
N GLY A 42 3.88 -1.87 -11.17
CA GLY A 42 3.53 -2.25 -9.80
C GLY A 42 3.02 -1.12 -8.91
N ALA A 43 2.80 0.09 -9.45
CA ALA A 43 2.07 1.16 -8.77
C ALA A 43 0.66 1.31 -9.37
N PHE A 44 -0.34 1.46 -8.51
CA PHE A 44 -1.69 1.86 -8.87
C PHE A 44 -1.80 3.39 -8.82
N LEU A 45 -2.30 3.99 -9.90
CA LEU A 45 -2.47 5.44 -10.08
C LEU A 45 -3.97 5.78 -10.03
N GLY A 46 -4.46 6.16 -8.86
CA GLY A 46 -5.88 6.46 -8.66
C GLY A 46 -6.31 7.80 -9.29
N GLN A 47 -7.55 7.89 -9.73
CA GLN A 47 -8.16 9.08 -10.34
C GLN A 47 -8.26 10.27 -9.38
N SER A 48 -8.29 9.99 -8.07
CA SER A 48 -8.14 10.98 -7.00
C SER A 48 -6.77 11.66 -7.01
N GLY A 49 -5.80 11.06 -7.70
CA GLY A 49 -4.40 11.42 -7.76
C GLY A 49 -3.53 10.76 -6.70
N ARG A 50 -4.11 9.95 -5.81
CA ARG A 50 -3.34 9.13 -4.86
C ARG A 50 -2.70 7.95 -5.57
N ILE A 51 -1.52 7.59 -5.09
CA ILE A 51 -0.73 6.50 -5.65
C ILE A 51 -0.45 5.49 -4.55
N CYS A 52 -0.59 4.21 -4.83
CA CYS A 52 -0.21 3.15 -3.92
C CYS A 52 0.43 2.00 -4.67
N THR A 53 1.04 1.05 -3.97
CA THR A 53 1.48 -0.19 -4.61
C THR A 53 0.26 -0.96 -5.14
N GLU A 54 0.36 -1.55 -6.32
CA GLU A 54 -0.73 -2.32 -6.95
C GLU A 54 -1.40 -3.35 -6.02
N PRO A 55 -0.66 -4.15 -5.22
CA PRO A 55 -1.28 -5.09 -4.29
C PRO A 55 -2.12 -4.44 -3.18
N LYS A 56 -2.05 -3.11 -3.04
CA LYS A 56 -2.84 -2.33 -2.08
C LYS A 56 -4.03 -1.61 -2.68
N ALA A 57 -4.20 -1.63 -4.00
CA ALA A 57 -5.46 -1.22 -4.59
C ALA A 57 -6.60 -2.06 -3.96
N ILE A 58 -7.64 -1.37 -3.51
CA ILE A 58 -8.85 -1.98 -2.93
C ILE A 58 -10.02 -1.75 -3.88
N VAL A 59 -11.06 -2.55 -3.72
CA VAL A 59 -12.28 -2.44 -4.53
C VAL A 59 -13.28 -1.52 -3.84
N ARG A 60 -13.75 -0.51 -4.55
CA ARG A 60 -14.86 0.36 -4.17
C ARG A 60 -16.18 -0.34 -4.44
N LEU A 61 -17.07 -0.24 -3.46
CA LEU A 61 -18.41 -0.79 -3.52
C LEU A 61 -19.43 0.35 -3.46
N ASP A 62 -20.50 0.20 -4.24
CA ASP A 62 -21.64 1.09 -4.22
C ASP A 62 -22.48 0.93 -2.93
N LYS A 63 -23.58 1.67 -2.87
CA LYS A 63 -24.52 1.66 -1.74
C LYS A 63 -25.21 0.32 -1.50
N ASP A 64 -25.25 -0.55 -2.51
CA ASP A 64 -25.83 -1.88 -2.44
C ASP A 64 -24.76 -2.95 -2.12
N GLY A 65 -23.50 -2.54 -1.93
CA GLY A 65 -22.37 -3.45 -1.70
C GLY A 65 -21.87 -4.16 -2.96
N LYS A 66 -22.28 -3.70 -4.16
CA LYS A 66 -21.79 -4.22 -5.44
C LYS A 66 -20.56 -3.44 -5.88
N VAL A 67 -19.78 -4.03 -6.79
CA VAL A 67 -18.62 -3.37 -7.37
C VAL A 67 -19.07 -2.13 -8.13
N ASP A 68 -18.55 -0.96 -7.75
CA ASP A 68 -18.87 0.33 -8.38
C ASP A 68 -17.99 0.56 -9.61
N ASP A 69 -18.43 0.05 -10.77
CA ASP A 69 -17.75 0.20 -12.07
C ASP A 69 -18.38 1.29 -12.97
N GLU A 70 -19.47 1.92 -12.53
CA GLU A 70 -20.31 2.80 -13.36
C GLU A 70 -19.59 4.06 -13.84
N TRP A 71 -18.64 4.59 -13.07
CA TRP A 71 -18.21 5.97 -13.31
C TRP A 71 -17.09 6.10 -14.34
N TYR A 72 -16.16 5.14 -14.45
CA TYR A 72 -15.02 5.20 -15.40
C TYR A 72 -14.40 3.84 -15.76
N GLY A 73 -15.13 2.72 -15.59
CA GLY A 73 -14.64 1.40 -16.02
C GLY A 73 -13.58 0.78 -15.11
N THR A 74 -13.34 1.35 -13.92
CA THR A 74 -12.61 0.64 -12.87
C THR A 74 -13.21 0.95 -11.49
N ALA A 75 -13.24 -0.07 -10.64
CA ALA A 75 -13.74 -0.01 -9.27
C ALA A 75 -12.59 0.00 -8.25
N PHE A 76 -11.41 0.47 -8.61
CA PHE A 76 -10.23 0.42 -7.75
C PHE A 76 -9.85 1.78 -7.18
N GLU A 77 -9.27 1.79 -5.98
CA GLU A 77 -8.75 3.00 -5.35
C GLU A 77 -7.64 2.67 -4.33
N CYS A 78 -6.96 3.70 -3.83
CA CYS A 78 -6.00 3.51 -2.73
C CYS A 78 -6.67 3.57 -1.35
N PRO A 79 -6.18 2.81 -0.35
CA PRO A 79 -6.76 2.80 0.99
C PRO A 79 -6.82 4.16 1.67
N GLY A 80 -7.92 4.41 2.38
CA GLY A 80 -8.14 5.65 3.14
C GLY A 80 -8.60 6.83 2.28
N GLU A 81 -9.03 6.58 1.05
CA GLU A 81 -9.74 7.61 0.28
C GLU A 81 -11.10 7.91 0.87
N VAL A 82 -11.48 9.19 0.82
CA VAL A 82 -12.77 9.66 1.30
C VAL A 82 -13.84 9.11 0.37
N GLN A 83 -14.69 8.24 0.92
CA GLN A 83 -15.79 7.64 0.20
C GLN A 83 -16.95 8.64 0.03
N PHE A 84 -17.64 8.52 -1.10
CA PHE A 84 -18.94 9.15 -1.26
C PHE A 84 -19.94 8.52 -0.30
N ASP A 85 -20.99 9.27 0.07
CA ASP A 85 -21.98 8.79 1.02
C ASP A 85 -22.57 7.43 0.57
N GLY A 86 -22.61 6.48 1.51
CA GLY A 86 -23.02 5.10 1.31
C GLY A 86 -22.07 4.19 0.52
N HIS A 87 -20.94 4.68 0.00
CA HIS A 87 -19.94 3.80 -0.62
C HIS A 87 -19.03 3.17 0.45
N THR A 88 -18.57 1.95 0.18
CA THR A 88 -17.66 1.22 1.06
C THR A 88 -16.51 0.63 0.26
N THR A 89 -15.58 -0.04 0.93
CA THR A 89 -14.44 -0.67 0.27
C THR A 89 -14.16 -2.05 0.83
N ARG A 90 -13.49 -2.90 0.03
CA ARG A 90 -12.99 -4.20 0.46
C ARG A 90 -11.65 -4.56 -0.20
N GLU A 91 -10.98 -5.54 0.37
CA GLU A 91 -9.84 -6.16 -0.29
C GLU A 91 -10.24 -6.85 -1.60
N ARG A 92 -9.28 -6.94 -2.52
CA ARG A 92 -9.42 -7.64 -3.80
C ARG A 92 -9.67 -9.13 -3.57
N SER A 93 -10.50 -9.74 -4.41
CA SER A 93 -10.83 -11.17 -4.39
C SER A 93 -10.85 -11.73 -5.81
N GLY A 94 -10.79 -13.06 -5.96
CA GLY A 94 -11.12 -13.70 -7.25
C GLY A 94 -10.29 -13.27 -8.47
N GLY A 95 -9.04 -12.83 -8.29
CA GLY A 95 -8.19 -12.40 -9.42
C GLY A 95 -8.51 -10.99 -9.95
N GLU A 96 -9.33 -10.21 -9.25
CA GLU A 96 -9.56 -8.79 -9.55
C GLU A 96 -8.23 -8.06 -9.68
N THR A 97 -7.97 -7.44 -10.82
CA THR A 97 -6.77 -6.64 -11.10
C THR A 97 -7.17 -5.33 -11.76
N PRO A 98 -6.61 -4.18 -11.34
CA PRO A 98 -6.72 -2.96 -12.12
C PRO A 98 -6.16 -3.15 -13.52
N LEU A 99 -6.59 -2.31 -14.45
CA LEU A 99 -6.09 -2.31 -15.82
C LEU A 99 -4.69 -1.71 -15.89
N ASP A 100 -3.88 -2.15 -16.85
CA ASP A 100 -2.61 -1.49 -17.13
C ASP A 100 -2.83 -0.08 -17.70
N CYS A 101 -1.97 0.84 -17.28
CA CYS A 101 -2.03 2.21 -17.74
C CYS A 101 -1.68 2.31 -19.23
N LEU A 102 -2.46 3.12 -19.95
CA LEU A 102 -2.13 3.51 -21.31
C LEU A 102 -0.96 4.50 -21.29
N VAL A 103 0.15 4.12 -21.95
CA VAL A 103 1.27 5.02 -22.19
C VAL A 103 0.96 5.86 -23.43
N GLU A 104 0.80 7.16 -23.22
CA GLU A 104 0.52 8.12 -24.28
C GLU A 104 1.80 8.81 -24.76
N LYS A 105 1.80 9.15 -26.05
CA LYS A 105 2.90 9.92 -26.66
C LYS A 105 2.71 11.41 -26.41
N MET A 106 3.79 12.04 -26.00
CA MET A 106 3.89 13.47 -25.80
C MET A 106 4.24 14.13 -27.13
N ASN A 107 3.32 14.94 -27.65
CA ASN A 107 3.58 15.73 -28.86
C ASN A 107 4.37 17.02 -28.55
N ASP A 108 4.20 17.56 -27.34
CA ASP A 108 4.87 18.75 -26.85
C ASP A 108 5.21 18.56 -25.35
N PRO A 109 6.50 18.57 -24.95
CA PRO A 109 6.92 18.42 -23.56
C PRO A 109 6.60 19.60 -22.65
N ASP A 110 6.27 20.76 -23.22
CA ASP A 110 5.84 21.93 -22.48
C ASP A 110 4.31 22.02 -22.38
N PHE A 111 3.58 21.24 -23.18
CA PHE A 111 2.12 21.23 -23.21
C PHE A 111 1.53 19.82 -23.32
N PHE A 112 1.67 19.04 -22.23
CA PHE A 112 0.99 17.76 -22.06
C PHE A 112 0.30 17.71 -20.70
N ARG A 113 -0.94 17.25 -20.70
CA ARG A 113 -1.71 16.97 -19.48
C ARG A 113 -2.86 16.04 -19.80
N CYS A 114 -3.20 15.23 -18.83
CA CYS A 114 -4.45 14.51 -18.86
C CYS A 114 -5.61 15.48 -18.62
N THR A 115 -6.69 15.31 -19.36
CA THR A 115 -7.92 16.06 -19.11
C THR A 115 -8.80 15.28 -18.14
N SER A 116 -8.94 15.76 -16.91
CA SER A 116 -9.99 15.29 -16.02
C SER A 116 -11.23 16.19 -16.10
N SER A 117 -12.42 15.57 -16.16
CA SER A 117 -13.72 16.24 -16.14
C SER A 117 -14.03 16.93 -14.79
N LYS A 118 -13.28 16.60 -13.73
CA LYS A 118 -13.39 17.21 -12.41
C LYS A 118 -12.46 18.42 -12.30
N GLY A 119 -12.84 19.51 -12.96
CA GLY A 119 -12.17 20.80 -12.83
C GLY A 119 -12.21 21.30 -11.38
N GLY A 120 -11.09 21.76 -10.85
CA GLY A 120 -11.10 22.49 -9.58
C GLY A 120 -9.78 22.63 -8.84
N ASP A 121 -8.79 21.77 -9.05
CA ASP A 121 -7.53 21.86 -8.31
C ASP A 121 -6.31 21.67 -9.19
N ARG A 122 -5.20 22.30 -8.78
CA ARG A 122 -3.87 22.23 -9.42
C ARG A 122 -3.33 20.81 -9.30
N ARG A 123 -3.87 19.90 -10.11
CA ARG A 123 -3.32 18.58 -10.26
C ARG A 123 -1.95 18.69 -10.91
N LYS A 124 -1.04 17.83 -10.48
CA LYS A 124 0.38 17.95 -10.79
C LYS A 124 0.79 16.97 -11.87
N VAL A 125 1.69 17.44 -12.72
CA VAL A 125 2.58 16.59 -13.50
C VAL A 125 3.72 16.18 -12.57
N VAL A 126 4.02 14.89 -12.47
CA VAL A 126 5.13 14.36 -11.68
C VAL A 126 5.93 13.38 -12.51
N ASP A 127 7.24 13.30 -12.27
CA ASP A 127 8.08 12.34 -12.97
C ASP A 127 7.97 10.95 -12.30
N TRP A 128 7.92 9.89 -13.12
CA TRP A 128 7.83 8.52 -12.63
C TRP A 128 8.99 8.17 -11.67
N ALA A 129 10.18 8.68 -11.94
CA ALA A 129 11.35 8.45 -11.09
C ALA A 129 11.15 8.94 -9.64
N ASP A 130 10.42 10.04 -9.45
CA ASP A 130 10.11 10.57 -8.14
C ASP A 130 9.07 9.69 -7.42
N ILE A 131 8.02 9.25 -8.11
CA ILE A 131 7.04 8.28 -7.58
C ILE A 131 7.76 7.00 -7.13
N GLU A 132 8.60 6.44 -8.00
CA GLU A 132 9.32 5.20 -7.70
C GLU A 132 10.24 5.36 -6.49
N LYS A 133 10.95 6.49 -6.40
CA LYS A 133 11.80 6.82 -5.25
C LYS A 133 10.98 6.95 -3.98
N GLU A 134 9.86 7.67 -4.00
CA GLU A 134 9.01 7.88 -2.83
C GLU A 134 8.38 6.56 -2.35
N LEU A 135 7.88 5.73 -3.27
CA LEU A 135 7.36 4.40 -2.92
C LEU A 135 8.45 3.56 -2.25
N LYS A 136 9.67 3.50 -2.82
CA LYS A 136 10.80 2.78 -2.23
C LYS A 136 11.17 3.31 -0.84
N LEU A 137 11.21 4.63 -0.66
CA LEU A 137 11.51 5.26 0.63
C LEU A 137 10.47 4.90 1.70
N LYS A 138 9.17 5.06 1.40
CA LYS A 138 8.11 4.73 2.35
C LYS A 138 8.08 3.24 2.71
N THR A 139 8.30 2.36 1.73
CA THR A 139 8.47 0.92 1.95
C THR A 139 9.67 0.64 2.87
N ALA A 140 10.81 1.31 2.67
CA ALA A 140 12.01 1.13 3.48
C ALA A 140 11.88 1.67 4.92
N GLU A 141 11.27 2.84 5.10
CA GLU A 141 11.01 3.42 6.43
C GLU A 141 10.07 2.55 7.24
N LYS A 142 9.02 2.01 6.61
CA LYS A 142 8.07 1.12 7.27
C LYS A 142 8.72 -0.22 7.63
N LYS A 143 9.57 -0.79 6.76
CA LYS A 143 10.41 -1.94 7.11
C LYS A 143 11.28 -1.66 8.34
N LYS A 144 11.94 -0.50 8.40
CA LYS A 144 12.78 -0.12 9.54
C LYS A 144 11.97 0.02 10.83
N ARG A 145 10.76 0.61 10.77
CA ARG A 145 9.84 0.69 11.91
C ARG A 145 9.41 -0.69 12.38
N THR A 146 8.89 -1.55 11.49
CA THR A 146 8.45 -2.90 11.84
C THR A 146 9.60 -3.79 12.35
N GLN A 147 10.80 -3.66 11.78
CA GLN A 147 11.98 -4.39 12.25
C GLN A 147 12.50 -3.83 13.58
N GLY A 148 12.46 -2.51 13.78
CA GLY A 148 12.79 -1.87 15.05
C GLY A 148 11.84 -2.33 16.17
N GLY A 149 10.54 -2.34 15.88
CA GLY A 149 9.49 -2.85 16.76
C GLY A 149 9.66 -4.32 17.11
N ARG A 150 9.83 -5.18 16.09
CA ARG A 150 10.12 -6.60 16.30
C ARG A 150 11.39 -6.84 17.10
N ASN A 151 12.44 -6.06 16.91
CA ASN A 151 13.66 -6.19 17.71
C ASN A 151 13.45 -5.77 19.16
N LYS A 152 12.66 -4.71 19.41
CA LYS A 152 12.35 -4.22 20.76
C LYS A 152 11.40 -5.16 21.50
N CYS A 153 10.27 -5.50 20.89
CA CYS A 153 9.30 -6.46 21.42
C CYS A 153 9.90 -7.86 21.56
N GLY A 154 10.76 -8.28 20.63
CA GLY A 154 11.46 -9.57 20.69
C GLY A 154 12.42 -9.65 21.88
N LYS A 155 13.18 -8.59 22.17
CA LYS A 155 14.02 -8.54 23.38
C LYS A 155 13.20 -8.60 24.66
N ALA A 156 12.12 -7.83 24.74
CA ALA A 156 11.24 -7.83 25.91
C ALA A 156 10.50 -9.19 26.09
N ALA A 157 10.05 -9.81 24.99
CA ALA A 157 9.48 -11.16 25.03
C ALA A 157 10.50 -12.21 25.50
N GLN A 158 11.77 -12.07 25.11
CA GLN A 158 12.85 -12.94 25.57
C GLN A 158 13.16 -12.75 27.07
N GLU A 159 13.05 -11.52 27.59
CA GLU A 159 13.14 -11.25 29.03
C GLU A 159 11.98 -11.91 29.80
N VAL A 160 10.73 -11.79 29.31
CA VAL A 160 9.56 -12.49 29.89
C VAL A 160 9.76 -14.01 29.93
N TYR A 161 10.27 -14.60 28.84
CA TYR A 161 10.59 -16.02 28.80
C TYR A 161 11.67 -16.40 29.83
N SER A 162 12.74 -15.61 29.88
CA SER A 162 13.88 -15.87 30.77
C SER A 162 13.50 -15.72 32.25
N GLU A 163 12.55 -14.85 32.57
CA GLU A 163 12.04 -14.69 33.93
C GLU A 163 11.06 -15.80 34.31
N CYS A 164 10.14 -16.16 33.41
CA CYS A 164 9.19 -17.25 33.62
C CYS A 164 9.88 -18.60 33.82
N THR A 165 10.90 -18.92 33.02
CA THR A 165 11.64 -20.20 33.11
C THR A 165 12.46 -20.36 34.40
N ARG A 166 12.56 -19.34 35.24
CA ARG A 166 13.18 -19.47 36.58
C ARG A 166 12.30 -20.26 37.54
N THR A 167 10.99 -20.31 37.31
CA THR A 167 10.02 -20.91 38.23
C THR A 167 8.91 -21.73 37.55
N GLY A 168 8.74 -21.60 36.24
CA GLY A 168 7.67 -22.24 35.47
C GLY A 168 8.16 -23.29 34.45
N GLU A 169 7.19 -23.97 33.83
CA GLU A 169 7.44 -24.94 32.77
C GLU A 169 7.74 -24.26 31.43
N SER A 170 8.69 -24.82 30.68
CA SER A 170 9.19 -24.24 29.42
C SER A 170 8.06 -23.89 28.44
N GLN A 171 7.04 -24.75 28.31
CA GLN A 171 5.96 -24.57 27.35
C GLN A 171 5.02 -23.41 27.73
N GLU A 172 4.66 -23.28 29.02
CA GLU A 172 3.87 -22.14 29.52
C GLU A 172 4.62 -20.82 29.32
N CYS A 173 5.94 -20.83 29.51
CA CYS A 173 6.77 -19.65 29.31
C CYS A 173 6.89 -19.26 27.83
N GLU A 174 6.95 -20.23 26.91
CA GLU A 174 6.91 -19.95 25.47
C GLU A 174 5.59 -19.29 25.06
N GLU A 175 4.46 -19.78 25.58
CA GLU A 175 3.14 -19.20 25.33
C GLU A 175 3.04 -17.78 25.87
N LYS A 176 3.51 -17.52 27.10
CA LYS A 176 3.53 -16.18 27.70
C LYS A 176 4.43 -15.21 26.92
N SER A 177 5.61 -15.66 26.51
CA SER A 177 6.53 -14.86 25.70
C SER A 177 5.91 -14.49 24.34
N ARG A 178 5.23 -15.45 23.70
CA ARG A 178 4.53 -15.23 22.42
C ARG A 178 3.36 -14.27 22.57
N ALA A 179 2.50 -14.46 23.56
CA ALA A 179 1.38 -13.57 23.83
C ALA A 179 1.84 -12.14 24.13
N PHE A 180 2.95 -11.99 24.87
CA PHE A 180 3.58 -10.69 25.09
C PHE A 180 4.08 -10.06 23.78
N MET A 181 4.73 -10.85 22.91
CA MET A 181 5.23 -10.38 21.63
C MET A 181 4.10 -9.87 20.72
N GLU A 182 2.99 -10.60 20.65
CA GLU A 182 1.80 -10.22 19.87
C GLU A 182 1.20 -8.92 20.41
N SER A 183 0.95 -8.84 21.73
CA SER A 183 0.44 -7.64 22.39
C SER A 183 1.34 -6.41 22.21
N CYS A 184 2.66 -6.59 22.30
CA CYS A 184 3.64 -5.51 22.11
C CYS A 184 3.65 -4.98 20.68
N LEU A 185 3.48 -5.85 19.68
CA LEU A 185 3.43 -5.46 18.27
C LEU A 185 2.10 -4.80 17.89
N ASP A 186 0.99 -5.17 18.55
CA ASP A 186 -0.32 -4.56 18.34
C ASP A 186 -0.44 -3.16 18.98
N GLY A 187 0.43 -2.86 19.95
CA GLY A 187 0.49 -1.57 20.65
C GLY A 187 1.44 -0.52 20.06
N GLU A 188 2.20 -0.83 19.00
CA GLU A 188 3.08 0.11 18.27
C GLU A 188 2.42 0.73 17.02
#